data_AF-A0A1Q9UUD1-F1
#
_entry.id   AF-A0A1Q9UUD1-F1
#
_cell.length_a   1.000
_cell.length_b   1.000
_cell.length_c   1.000
_cell.angle_alpha   90.00
_cell.angle_beta   90.00
_cell.angle_gamma   90.00
#
_symmetry.space_group_name_H-M   'P 1'
#
loop_
_entity.id
_entity.type
_entity.pdbx_description
1 polymer ?
#
loop_
_entity_poly.entity_id
_entity_poly.type
_entity_poly.pdbx_seq_one_letter_code
_entity_poly.pdbx_strand_id
1 'polypeptide(L)'
;MTRTSKGTHLVEVTAIDESAADLEFLDGFCANPRCDERLQHSTGPGRRAKYHDPACKRETERMVRRLRGRLQHFQSQVDMVNRQLAAYTEVDEAPVGEPGPSDEQSVGARIAFARATALVETMDGDGSSERWARELKRLVQALDPVLG
;
A
#
# COMPACT_ATOMS: atom_id res chain seq x y z
N MET A 1 11.69 9.63 -35.96
CA MET A 1 10.94 8.45 -35.45
C MET A 1 11.69 7.20 -35.85
N THR A 2 12.41 6.58 -34.92
CA THR A 2 13.03 5.25 -35.11
C THR A 2 12.96 4.52 -33.78
N ARG A 3 12.05 3.55 -33.66
CA ARG A 3 11.96 2.64 -32.52
C ARG A 3 12.96 1.51 -32.76
N THR A 4 14.09 1.55 -32.07
CA THR A 4 15.02 0.43 -32.03
C THR A 4 14.47 -0.60 -31.04
N SER A 5 13.97 -1.73 -31.54
CA SER A 5 13.58 -2.88 -30.73
C SER A 5 14.83 -3.48 -30.07
N LYS A 6 15.03 -3.19 -28.78
CA LYS A 6 16.05 -3.87 -27.97
C LYS A 6 15.56 -5.29 -27.68
N GLY A 7 16.39 -6.26 -28.06
CA GLY A 7 16.09 -7.67 -28.03
C GLY A 7 15.81 -8.23 -26.64
N THR A 8 15.10 -9.34 -26.63
CA THR A 8 14.98 -10.27 -25.52
C THR A 8 16.37 -10.64 -25.00
N HIS A 9 16.72 -10.19 -23.80
CA HIS A 9 17.91 -10.67 -23.11
C HIS A 9 17.59 -12.04 -22.49
N LEU A 10 17.95 -13.09 -23.23
CA LEU A 10 18.03 -14.45 -22.68
C LEU A 10 19.20 -14.50 -21.69
N VAL A 11 18.89 -14.77 -20.42
CA VAL A 11 19.91 -15.08 -19.42
C VAL A 11 20.40 -16.49 -19.71
N GLU A 12 21.65 -16.63 -20.17
CA GLU A 12 22.26 -17.95 -20.40
C GLU A 12 22.42 -18.69 -19.06
N VAL A 13 21.67 -19.77 -18.91
CA VAL A 13 21.76 -20.69 -17.77
C VAL A 13 22.96 -21.60 -18.01
N THR A 14 24.11 -21.25 -17.42
CA THR A 14 25.27 -22.13 -17.38
C THR A 14 25.06 -23.20 -16.32
N ALA A 15 24.84 -24.44 -16.77
CA ALA A 15 24.59 -25.68 -16.00
C ALA A 15 23.11 -25.96 -15.68
N ILE A 16 22.54 -26.91 -16.42
CA ILE A 16 21.29 -27.58 -16.11
C ILE A 16 21.68 -28.88 -15.41
N ASP A 17 21.40 -28.97 -14.11
CA ASP A 17 21.46 -30.21 -13.34
C ASP A 17 20.19 -31.01 -13.71
N GLU A 18 20.34 -32.16 -14.36
CA GLU A 18 19.25 -32.94 -14.98
C GLU A 18 18.24 -33.53 -13.96
N SER A 19 18.35 -33.21 -12.67
CA SER A 19 17.37 -33.60 -11.64
C SER A 19 16.40 -32.49 -11.24
N ALA A 20 16.42 -31.33 -11.90
CA ALA A 20 15.49 -30.23 -11.60
C ALA A 20 14.12 -30.49 -12.23
N ALA A 21 13.23 -31.09 -11.43
CA ALA A 21 11.80 -31.22 -11.72
C ALA A 21 11.21 -29.93 -12.31
N ASP A 22 10.43 -30.08 -13.38
CA ASP A 22 9.65 -29.09 -14.12
C ASP A 22 9.48 -27.74 -13.40
N LEU A 23 10.42 -26.83 -13.61
CA LEU A 23 10.31 -25.45 -13.13
C LEU A 23 9.24 -24.75 -13.96
N GLU A 24 8.02 -24.69 -13.44
CA GLU A 24 6.99 -23.82 -13.99
C GLU A 24 7.50 -22.37 -13.94
N PHE A 25 7.55 -21.70 -15.10
CA PHE A 25 7.90 -20.29 -15.18
C PHE A 25 6.63 -19.46 -15.02
N LEU A 26 6.63 -18.58 -14.01
CA LEU A 26 5.54 -17.61 -13.83
C LEU A 26 5.90 -16.33 -14.57
N ASP A 27 5.06 -15.95 -15.53
CA ASP A 27 5.14 -14.68 -16.23
C ASP A 27 4.69 -13.55 -15.31
N GLY A 28 5.56 -12.55 -15.16
CA GLY A 28 5.31 -11.30 -14.44
C GLY A 28 5.80 -10.10 -15.24
N PHE A 29 5.54 -8.90 -14.72
CA PHE A 29 6.05 -7.64 -15.28
C PHE A 29 7.02 -6.97 -14.32
N CYS A 30 7.91 -6.14 -14.87
CA CYS A 30 8.76 -5.28 -14.08
C CYS A 30 7.95 -4.42 -13.11
N ALA A 31 8.40 -4.32 -11.85
CA ALA A 31 7.74 -3.49 -10.84
C ALA A 31 7.88 -1.97 -11.07
N ASN A 32 8.67 -1.54 -12.07
CA ASN A 32 8.71 -0.14 -12.47
C ASN A 32 7.46 0.18 -13.31
N PRO A 33 6.55 1.07 -12.86
CA PRO A 33 5.31 1.37 -13.56
C PRO A 33 5.50 2.04 -14.93
N ARG A 34 6.73 2.41 -15.29
CA ARG A 34 7.08 2.96 -16.61
C ARG A 34 7.79 1.94 -17.51
N CYS A 35 7.85 0.68 -17.09
CA CYS A 35 8.54 -0.38 -17.79
C CYS A 35 7.58 -1.53 -18.07
N ASP A 36 7.45 -1.91 -19.33
CA ASP A 36 6.55 -2.98 -19.78
C ASP A 36 7.29 -4.31 -20.00
N GLU A 37 8.50 -4.43 -19.45
CA GLU A 37 9.37 -5.58 -19.67
C GLU A 37 8.89 -6.78 -18.86
N ARG A 38 8.77 -7.92 -19.54
CA ARG A 38 8.32 -9.18 -18.95
C ARG A 38 9.46 -9.83 -18.16
N LEU A 39 9.10 -10.40 -17.03
CA LEU A 39 9.98 -11.15 -16.15
C LEU A 39 9.49 -12.60 -16.11
N GLN A 40 10.39 -13.53 -16.35
CA GLN A 40 10.14 -14.94 -16.06
C GLN A 40 10.67 -15.24 -14.67
N HIS A 41 9.80 -15.72 -13.79
CA HIS A 41 10.20 -16.18 -12.46
C HIS A 41 10.27 -17.70 -12.45
N SER A 42 11.44 -18.26 -12.17
CA SER A 42 11.55 -19.67 -11.80
C SER A 42 10.83 -19.90 -10.46
N THR A 43 10.06 -20.98 -10.36
CA THR A 43 9.36 -21.40 -9.13
C THR A 43 10.27 -21.98 -8.04
N GLY A 44 11.57 -22.06 -8.28
CA GLY A 44 12.55 -22.57 -7.32
C GLY A 44 12.69 -21.74 -6.02
N PRO A 45 13.36 -22.31 -5.01
CA PRO A 45 13.57 -21.65 -3.71
C PRO A 45 14.43 -20.40 -3.85
N GLY A 46 13.87 -19.23 -3.53
CA GLY A 46 14.56 -17.95 -3.58
C GLY A 46 13.62 -16.74 -3.61
N ARG A 47 14.17 -15.54 -3.39
CA ARG A 47 13.41 -14.29 -3.58
C ARG A 47 13.29 -13.99 -5.07
N ARG A 48 12.05 -13.94 -5.59
CA ARG A 48 11.76 -13.54 -6.96
C ARG A 48 12.28 -12.11 -7.24
N ALA A 49 12.97 -11.94 -8.37
CA ALA A 49 13.44 -10.63 -8.82
C ALA A 49 12.24 -9.74 -9.17
N LYS A 50 12.17 -8.51 -8.64
CA LYS A 50 11.06 -7.57 -8.92
C LYS A 50 11.32 -6.68 -10.13
N TYR A 51 12.56 -6.59 -10.59
CA TYR A 51 13.00 -5.71 -11.66
C TYR A 51 13.79 -6.54 -12.66
N HIS A 52 13.70 -6.21 -13.96
CA HIS A 52 14.45 -6.90 -15.00
C HIS A 52 15.97 -6.69 -14.86
N ASP A 53 16.40 -5.54 -14.32
CA ASP A 53 17.80 -5.27 -14.04
C ASP A 53 17.99 -4.34 -12.80
N PRO A 54 19.24 -4.18 -12.32
CA PRO A 54 19.55 -3.26 -11.23
C PRO A 54 19.39 -1.77 -11.60
N ALA A 55 19.48 -1.40 -12.88
CA ALA A 55 19.37 -0.01 -13.33
C ALA A 55 17.93 0.51 -13.20
N CYS A 56 16.96 -0.31 -13.61
CA CYS A 56 15.53 -0.10 -13.50
C CYS A 56 15.08 -0.03 -12.05
N LYS A 57 15.66 -0.86 -11.16
CA LYS A 57 15.49 -0.70 -9.71
C LYS A 57 15.94 0.69 -9.23
N ARG A 58 17.15 1.12 -9.59
CA ARG A 58 17.71 2.43 -9.17
C ARG A 58 16.88 3.60 -9.71
N GLU A 59 16.40 3.52 -10.95
CA GLU A 59 15.53 4.54 -11.53
C GLU A 59 14.17 4.61 -10.80
N THR A 60 13.58 3.46 -10.49
CA THR A 60 12.34 3.38 -9.72
C THR A 60 12.52 4.02 -8.34
N GLU A 61 13.59 3.69 -7.62
CA GLU A 61 13.89 4.28 -6.32
C GLU A 61 14.08 5.81 -6.40
N ARG A 62 14.76 6.30 -7.45
CA ARG A 62 14.92 7.73 -7.71
C ARG A 62 13.56 8.41 -7.94
N MET A 63 12.69 7.77 -8.72
CA MET A 63 11.35 8.28 -8.99
C MET A 63 10.50 8.33 -7.72
N VAL A 64 10.57 7.29 -6.88
CA VAL A 64 9.89 7.24 -5.58
C VAL A 64 10.32 8.40 -4.69
N ARG A 65 11.63 8.66 -4.57
CA ARG A 65 12.14 9.81 -3.78
C ARG A 65 11.62 11.13 -4.32
N ARG A 66 11.62 11.32 -5.65
CA ARG A 66 11.09 12.53 -6.31
C ARG A 66 9.60 12.74 -6.03
N LEU A 67 8.80 11.68 -6.17
CA LEU A 67 7.35 11.74 -5.97
C LEU A 67 7.01 12.01 -4.51
N ARG A 68 7.72 11.41 -3.55
CA ARG A 68 7.57 11.71 -2.12
C ARG A 68 7.85 13.18 -1.81
N GLY A 69 8.92 13.74 -2.36
CA GLY A 69 9.23 15.17 -2.20
C GLY A 69 8.14 16.08 -2.77
N ARG A 70 7.58 15.74 -3.94
CA ARG A 70 6.45 16.48 -4.51
C ARG A 70 5.19 16.36 -3.65
N LEU A 71 4.89 15.16 -3.16
CA LEU A 71 3.74 14.93 -2.29
C LEU A 71 3.83 15.79 -1.02
N GLN A 72 4.99 15.80 -0.37
CA GLN A 72 5.23 16.62 0.81
C GLN A 72 5.06 18.12 0.50
N HIS A 73 5.56 18.58 -0.64
CA HIS A 73 5.38 19.97 -1.06
C HIS A 73 3.91 20.32 -1.26
N PHE A 74 3.14 19.49 -1.96
CA PHE A 74 1.71 19.73 -2.14
C PHE A 74 0.93 19.66 -0.84
N GLN A 75 1.29 18.74 0.07
CA GLN A 75 0.70 18.70 1.41
C GLN A 75 0.91 20.03 2.15
N SER A 76 2.13 20.59 2.10
CA SER A 76 2.39 21.90 2.73
C SER A 76 1.58 23.05 2.10
N GLN A 77 1.32 22.99 0.79
CA GLN A 77 0.45 23.96 0.12
C GLN A 77 -1.01 23.79 0.54
N VAL A 78 -1.50 22.54 0.62
CA VAL A 78 -2.85 22.23 1.08
C VAL A 78 -3.05 22.71 2.52
N ASP A 79 -2.09 22.47 3.42
CA ASP A 79 -2.14 22.94 4.80
C ASP A 79 -2.19 24.46 4.88
N MET A 80 -1.43 25.16 4.03
CA MET A 80 -1.46 26.63 3.96
C MET A 80 -2.83 27.14 3.51
N VAL A 81 -3.42 26.54 2.47
CA VAL A 81 -4.75 26.91 1.97
C VAL A 81 -5.81 26.61 3.03
N ASN A 82 -5.73 25.47 3.73
CA ASN A 82 -6.64 25.14 4.81
C ASN A 82 -6.58 26.17 5.96
N ARG A 83 -5.39 26.67 6.32
CA ARG A 83 -5.25 27.76 7.30
C ARG A 83 -5.87 29.06 6.80
N GLN A 84 -5.72 29.38 5.51
CA GLN A 84 -6.37 30.55 4.92
C GLN A 84 -7.89 30.42 4.94
N LEU A 85 -8.42 29.25 4.57
CA LEU A 85 -9.86 28.96 4.65
C LEU A 85 -10.37 29.12 6.08
N ALA A 86 -9.68 28.54 7.07
CA ALA A 86 -10.02 28.66 8.48
C ALA A 86 -10.15 30.14 8.93
N ALA A 87 -9.22 30.99 8.48
CA ALA A 87 -9.22 32.42 8.79
C ALA A 87 -10.40 33.19 8.17
N TYR A 88 -10.92 32.74 7.03
CA TYR A 88 -12.13 33.32 6.43
C TYR A 88 -13.42 32.75 7.01
N THR A 89 -13.41 31.50 7.49
CA THR A 89 -14.57 30.88 8.15
C THR A 89 -14.77 31.35 9.60
N GLU A 90 -13.76 31.91 10.26
CA GLU A 90 -13.95 32.54 11.59
C GLU A 90 -14.75 33.85 11.55
N VAL A 91 -14.97 34.46 10.36
CA VAL A 91 -15.60 35.78 10.25
C VAL A 91 -17.06 35.77 9.79
N ASP A 92 -17.51 34.80 8.97
CA ASP A 92 -18.88 34.87 8.43
C ASP A 92 -19.79 33.68 8.65
N GLU A 93 -19.30 32.47 8.87
CA GLU A 93 -20.16 31.34 9.20
C GLU A 93 -19.35 30.36 10.02
N ALA A 94 -19.62 30.27 11.32
CA ALA A 94 -19.40 29.00 11.99
C ALA A 94 -20.25 27.99 11.21
N PRO A 95 -19.66 27.08 10.42
CA PRO A 95 -20.45 25.99 9.93
C PRO A 95 -20.78 25.21 11.20
N VAL A 96 -22.06 25.14 11.55
CA VAL A 96 -22.58 24.03 12.34
C VAL A 96 -22.51 22.78 11.44
N GLY A 97 -21.31 22.46 10.94
CA GLY A 97 -20.95 21.14 10.53
C GLY A 97 -20.58 20.45 11.83
N GLU A 98 -21.25 19.33 12.10
CA GLU A 98 -20.95 18.53 13.29
C GLU A 98 -19.43 18.37 13.40
N PRO A 99 -18.85 18.67 14.58
CA PRO A 99 -17.42 18.56 14.76
C PRO A 99 -17.03 17.14 14.34
N GLY A 100 -16.24 17.04 13.26
CA GLY A 100 -15.69 15.76 12.84
C GLY A 100 -14.96 15.09 14.00
N PRO A 101 -14.79 13.76 13.95
CA PRO A 101 -14.27 13.01 15.08
C PRO A 101 -12.97 13.60 15.58
N SER A 102 -12.90 13.88 16.88
CA SER A 102 -11.70 14.37 17.55
C SER A 102 -10.52 13.43 17.30
N ASP A 103 -9.30 13.94 17.47
CA ASP A 103 -8.09 13.12 17.35
C ASP A 103 -8.14 11.89 18.27
N GLU A 104 -8.72 12.03 19.46
CA GLU A 104 -8.91 10.93 20.40
C GLU A 104 -9.92 9.89 19.88
N GLN A 105 -11.04 10.34 19.28
CA GLN A 105 -12.03 9.46 18.65
C GLN A 105 -11.43 8.71 17.44
N SER A 106 -10.65 9.42 16.62
CA SER A 106 -9.94 8.85 15.47
C SER A 106 -8.88 7.82 15.88
N VAL A 107 -8.13 8.08 16.96
CA VAL A 107 -7.16 7.12 17.51
C VAL A 107 -7.88 5.90 18.09
N GLY A 108 -8.98 6.10 18.83
CA GLY A 108 -9.81 5.02 19.37
C GLY A 108 -10.35 4.09 18.28
N ALA A 109 -10.88 4.66 17.20
CA ALA A 109 -11.37 3.93 16.02
C ALA A 109 -10.27 3.07 15.36
N ARG A 110 -9.07 3.63 15.16
CA ARG A 110 -7.93 2.89 14.57
C ARG A 110 -7.48 1.71 15.44
N ILE A 111 -7.42 1.91 16.76
CA ILE A 111 -7.05 0.85 17.70
C ILE A 111 -8.10 -0.27 17.70
N ALA A 112 -9.39 0.09 17.74
CA ALA A 112 -10.48 -0.88 17.69
C ALA A 112 -10.48 -1.68 16.38
N PHE A 113 -10.25 -1.01 15.25
CA PHE A 113 -10.13 -1.65 13.94
C PHE A 113 -8.94 -2.63 13.89
N ALA A 114 -7.75 -2.22 14.35
CA ALA A 114 -6.58 -3.09 14.39
C ALA A 114 -6.81 -4.36 15.25
N ARG A 115 -7.51 -4.22 16.38
CA ARG A 115 -7.84 -5.37 17.24
C ARG A 115 -8.84 -6.32 16.59
N ALA A 116 -9.85 -5.78 15.91
CA ALA A 116 -10.81 -6.59 15.16
C ALA A 116 -10.13 -7.36 14.01
N THR A 117 -9.21 -6.71 13.27
CA THR A 117 -8.43 -7.36 12.21
C THR A 117 -7.57 -8.50 12.75
N ALA A 118 -6.82 -8.28 13.84
CA ALA A 118 -6.00 -9.32 14.46
C ALA A 118 -6.85 -10.51 14.97
N LEU A 119 -8.08 -10.24 15.40
CA LEU A 119 -9.02 -11.28 15.79
C LEU A 119 -9.50 -12.09 14.57
N VAL A 120 -9.83 -11.45 13.45
CA VAL A 120 -10.17 -12.15 12.19
C VAL A 120 -8.99 -13.00 11.69
N GLU A 121 -7.76 -12.53 11.81
CA GLU A 121 -6.56 -13.26 11.38
C GLU A 121 -6.21 -14.45 12.28
N THR A 122 -6.57 -14.40 13.57
CA THR A 122 -6.34 -15.48 14.55
C THR A 122 -7.53 -16.43 14.68
N MET A 123 -8.46 -16.35 13.74
CA MET A 123 -9.69 -17.13 13.68
C MET A 123 -9.42 -18.57 13.21
N ASP A 124 -8.74 -19.35 14.03
CA ASP A 124 -8.65 -20.80 13.88
C ASP A 124 -9.73 -21.46 14.75
N GLY A 125 -10.93 -21.61 14.18
CA GLY A 125 -11.96 -22.61 14.54
C GLY A 125 -12.61 -22.63 15.93
N ASP A 126 -11.96 -22.15 17.00
CA ASP A 126 -12.29 -22.51 18.39
C ASP A 126 -12.60 -21.30 19.31
N GLY A 127 -12.83 -20.12 18.73
CA GLY A 127 -13.14 -18.92 19.50
C GLY A 127 -14.61 -18.88 19.96
N SER A 128 -14.85 -18.91 21.28
CA SER A 128 -16.17 -18.68 21.89
C SER A 128 -16.87 -17.44 21.29
N SER A 129 -18.09 -17.65 20.78
CA SER A 129 -19.00 -16.64 20.18
C SER A 129 -19.12 -15.35 21.01
N GLU A 130 -18.97 -15.45 22.33
CA GLU A 130 -19.04 -14.34 23.26
C GLU A 130 -17.80 -13.42 23.24
N ARG A 131 -16.61 -13.94 22.90
CA ARG A 131 -15.41 -13.11 22.69
C ARG A 131 -15.58 -12.25 21.44
N TRP A 132 -16.14 -12.82 20.38
CA TRP A 132 -16.41 -12.13 19.12
C TRP A 132 -17.48 -11.05 19.27
N ALA A 133 -18.59 -11.38 19.91
CA ALA A 133 -19.67 -10.43 20.17
C ALA A 133 -19.17 -9.21 20.97
N ARG A 134 -18.29 -9.42 21.96
CA ARG A 134 -17.70 -8.32 22.75
C ARG A 134 -16.77 -7.45 21.92
N GLU A 135 -15.94 -8.04 21.06
CA GLU A 135 -15.05 -7.22 20.24
C GLU A 135 -15.79 -6.48 19.13
N LEU A 136 -16.74 -7.12 18.46
CA LEU A 136 -17.59 -6.46 17.47
C LEU A 136 -18.35 -5.29 18.09
N LYS A 137 -18.89 -5.46 19.31
CA LYS A 137 -19.53 -4.37 20.06
C LYS A 137 -18.56 -3.21 20.33
N ARG A 138 -17.32 -3.49 20.72
CA ARG A 138 -16.29 -2.45 20.93
C ARG A 138 -15.92 -1.74 19.64
N LEU A 139 -15.82 -2.47 18.54
CA LEU A 139 -15.55 -1.91 17.22
C LEU A 139 -16.67 -0.94 16.80
N VAL A 140 -17.92 -1.38 16.92
CA VAL A 140 -19.10 -0.54 16.62
C VAL A 140 -19.09 0.71 17.50
N GLN A 141 -18.90 0.57 18.81
CA GLN A 141 -18.86 1.72 19.74
C GLN A 141 -17.71 2.71 19.45
N ALA A 142 -16.56 2.22 18.97
CA ALA A 142 -15.42 3.07 18.64
C ALA A 142 -15.56 3.75 17.27
N LEU A 143 -16.31 3.14 16.34
CA LEU A 143 -16.56 3.70 15.01
C LEU A 143 -17.79 4.59 14.96
N ASP A 144 -18.75 4.43 15.88
CA ASP A 144 -19.96 5.26 16.01
C ASP A 144 -19.66 6.77 15.97
N PRO A 145 -18.72 7.32 16.76
CA PRO A 145 -18.41 8.76 16.69
C PRO A 145 -17.64 9.20 15.44
N VAL A 146 -17.21 8.26 14.59
CA VAL A 146 -16.42 8.52 13.37
C VAL A 146 -17.27 8.37 12.09
N LEU A 147 -18.26 7.48 12.12
CA LEU A 147 -19.10 7.12 10.97
C LEU A 147 -20.56 7.59 11.10
N GLY A 148 -20.98 8.00 12.31
CA GLY A 148 -22.25 8.65 12.58
C GLY A 148 -22.08 10.16 12.58
#